data_AF-A0A3R7M8K7-F1
#
_entry.id   AF-A0A3R7M8K7-F1
#
_cell.length_a   1.000
_cell.length_b   1.000
_cell.length_c   1.000
_cell.angle_alpha   90.00
_cell.angle_beta   90.00
_cell.angle_gamma   90.00
#
_symmetry.space_group_name_H-M   'P 1'
#
loop_
_entity.id
_entity.type
_entity.pdbx_description
1 polymer ?
#
loop_
_entity_poly.entity_id
_entity_poly.type
_entity_poly.pdbx_seq_one_letter_code
_entity_poly.pdbx_strand_id
1 'polypeptide(L)'
;MTRRGQLVLVAATVIAVALVPIVLASLQLSYHDDVRATADYDDDPSADALRVLERAVATESTSIPSQYAWTANESAVTAVRTGLGPRLDRLQTSRIEDGVHYNITYNGTAAQQWKDENCPSGPARQFGDCTADRGVVGQDRVGRTHVLAVSFDVTTTTERGETTVTVVLETSGKSSR
;
A
#
# COMPACT_ATOMS: atom_id res chain seq x y z
N MET A 1 17.07 7.70 62.85
CA MET A 1 16.82 6.71 61.78
C MET A 1 16.20 7.38 60.55
N THR A 2 16.88 8.34 59.91
CA THR A 2 16.21 9.18 58.89
C THR A 2 17.10 9.66 57.74
N ARG A 3 18.37 9.25 57.65
CA ARG A 3 19.25 9.59 56.50
C ARG A 3 19.37 8.49 55.44
N ARG A 4 19.31 7.21 55.84
CA ARG A 4 19.44 6.08 54.91
C ARG A 4 18.16 5.85 54.08
N GLY A 5 16.98 6.05 54.68
CA GLY A 5 15.71 5.94 53.95
C GLY A 5 15.53 7.03 52.88
N GLN A 6 16.02 8.25 53.14
CA GLN A 6 15.97 9.36 52.17
C GLN A 6 16.89 9.13 50.97
N LEU A 7 18.10 8.58 51.18
CA LEU A 7 19.00 8.25 50.07
C LEU A 7 18.44 7.15 49.17
N VAL A 8 17.75 6.16 49.74
CA VAL A 8 17.11 5.08 48.97
C VAL A 8 15.94 5.62 48.15
N LEU A 9 15.13 6.50 48.72
CA LEU A 9 14.01 7.14 48.01
C LEU A 9 14.49 8.01 46.84
N VAL A 10 15.52 8.82 47.04
CA VAL A 10 16.09 9.65 45.97
C VAL A 10 16.68 8.78 44.86
N ALA A 11 17.43 7.73 45.21
CA ALA A 11 18.00 6.82 44.22
C ALA A 11 16.92 6.09 43.41
N ALA A 12 15.86 5.60 44.06
CA ALA A 12 14.73 4.94 43.39
C ALA A 12 14.01 5.89 42.43
N THR A 13 13.83 7.15 42.82
CA THR A 13 13.16 8.16 41.99
C THR A 13 14.00 8.51 40.76
N VAL A 14 15.33 8.63 40.89
CA VAL A 14 16.23 8.87 39.77
C VAL A 14 16.21 7.71 38.77
N ILE A 15 16.18 6.46 39.25
CA ILE A 15 16.09 5.28 38.39
C ILE A 15 14.74 5.26 37.66
N ALA A 16 13.64 5.57 38.35
CA ALA A 16 12.31 5.61 37.73
C ALA A 16 12.24 6.67 36.62
N VAL A 17 12.77 7.87 36.85
CA VAL A 17 12.82 8.94 35.84
C VAL A 17 13.74 8.57 34.67
N ALA A 18 14.84 7.87 34.92
CA ALA A 18 15.75 7.40 33.88
C ALA A 18 15.16 6.30 32.99
N LEU A 19 14.12 5.58 33.45
CA LEU A 19 13.42 4.55 32.68
C LEU A 19 12.28 5.12 31.81
N VAL A 20 11.78 6.32 32.11
CA VAL A 20 10.72 6.98 31.33
C VAL A 20 11.05 7.11 29.84
N PRO A 21 12.27 7.51 29.41
CA PRO A 21 12.61 7.61 28.00
C PRO A 21 12.57 6.26 27.27
N ILE A 22 12.92 5.16 27.96
CA ILE A 22 12.92 3.81 27.39
C ILE A 22 11.46 3.35 27.17
N VAL A 23 10.59 3.62 28.13
CA VAL A 23 9.15 3.32 28.02
C VAL A 23 8.51 4.18 26.93
N LEU A 24 8.85 5.47 26.83
CA LEU A 24 8.38 6.35 25.76
C LEU A 24 8.92 5.94 24.38
N ALA A 25 10.16 5.45 24.30
CA ALA A 25 10.72 4.89 23.06
C ALA A 25 9.99 3.59 22.66
N SER A 26 9.65 2.72 23.62
CA SER A 26 8.81 1.55 23.34
C SER A 26 7.39 1.93 22.92
N LEU A 27 6.86 3.05 23.43
CA LEU A 27 5.59 3.60 22.95
C LEU A 27 5.71 4.16 21.54
N GLN A 28 6.79 4.85 21.17
CA GLN A 28 7.00 5.31 19.78
C GLN A 28 7.19 4.14 18.79
N LEU A 29 7.79 3.04 19.24
CA LEU A 29 7.87 1.79 18.47
C LEU A 29 6.51 1.06 18.36
N SER A 30 5.59 1.27 19.31
CA SER A 30 4.24 0.70 19.28
C SER A 30 3.14 1.67 18.83
N TYR A 31 3.48 2.94 18.59
CA TYR A 31 2.62 3.99 18.05
C TYR A 31 2.97 4.18 16.57
N HIS A 32 3.02 3.06 15.85
CA HIS A 32 2.51 2.98 14.49
C HIS A 32 1.13 2.36 14.63
N ASP A 33 0.10 3.13 14.30
CA ASP A 33 -1.26 2.60 14.17
C ASP A 33 -1.23 1.45 13.14
N ASP A 34 -1.78 0.31 13.59
CA ASP A 34 -2.04 -0.94 12.86
C ASP A 34 -0.87 -1.79 12.32
N VAL A 35 -0.20 -2.53 13.22
CA VAL A 35 0.32 -3.87 12.89
C VAL A 35 0.18 -4.83 14.06
N ARG A 36 -1.04 -5.31 14.33
CA ARG A 36 -1.24 -6.58 15.07
C ARG A 36 -1.41 -7.73 14.08
N ALA A 37 -0.29 -8.18 13.51
CA ALA A 37 -0.12 -9.51 12.92
C ALA A 37 1.37 -9.84 12.75
N THR A 38 2.13 -9.84 13.86
CA THR A 38 3.48 -10.43 13.89
C THR A 38 3.41 -11.70 14.72
N ALA A 39 3.03 -12.80 14.06
CA ALA A 39 3.44 -14.14 14.42
C ALA A 39 4.30 -14.65 13.26
N ASP A 40 5.61 -14.79 13.52
CA ASP A 40 6.64 -15.51 12.76
C ASP A 40 6.55 -15.48 11.22
N TYR A 41 7.38 -14.61 10.64
CA TYR A 41 7.58 -14.41 9.21
C TYR A 41 8.82 -15.18 8.76
N ASP A 42 8.62 -16.22 7.96
CA ASP A 42 9.57 -16.64 6.90
C ASP A 42 8.84 -16.97 5.57
N ASP A 43 7.50 -17.13 5.59
CA ASP A 43 6.66 -17.34 4.40
C ASP A 43 5.35 -16.52 4.51
N ASP A 44 5.36 -15.22 4.19
CA ASP A 44 4.08 -14.52 3.90
C ASP A 44 3.77 -14.66 2.41
N PRO A 45 2.80 -15.52 2.04
CA PRO A 45 2.45 -15.77 0.65
C PRO A 45 2.04 -14.48 -0.09
N SER A 46 1.57 -13.48 0.66
CA SER A 46 1.10 -12.19 0.17
C SER A 46 2.24 -11.34 -0.41
N ALA A 47 3.47 -11.45 0.13
CA ALA A 47 4.60 -10.65 -0.32
C ALA A 47 5.02 -10.99 -1.76
N ASP A 48 5.00 -12.28 -2.11
CA ASP A 48 5.27 -12.74 -3.47
C ASP A 48 4.18 -12.29 -4.45
N ALA A 49 2.90 -12.43 -4.05
CA ALA A 49 1.77 -12.00 -4.86
C ALA A 49 1.84 -10.49 -5.17
N LEU A 50 2.17 -9.67 -4.18
CA LEU A 50 2.34 -8.22 -4.34
C LEU A 50 3.47 -7.87 -5.31
N ARG A 51 4.62 -8.55 -5.23
CA ARG A 51 5.73 -8.33 -6.16
C ARG A 51 5.36 -8.67 -7.61
N VAL A 52 4.55 -9.72 -7.81
CA VAL A 52 4.01 -10.07 -9.12
C VAL A 52 3.04 -9.00 -9.61
N LEU A 53 2.16 -8.50 -8.74
CA LEU A 53 1.22 -7.42 -9.06
C LEU A 53 1.94 -6.12 -9.43
N GLU A 54 2.93 -5.69 -8.66
CA GLU A 54 3.74 -4.49 -8.93
C GLU A 54 4.35 -4.54 -10.32
N ARG A 55 4.96 -5.69 -10.66
CA ARG A 55 5.54 -5.89 -11.99
C ARG A 55 4.49 -5.88 -13.08
N ALA A 56 3.32 -6.49 -12.85
CA ALA A 56 2.23 -6.48 -13.80
C ALA A 56 1.73 -5.05 -14.05
N VAL A 57 1.48 -4.27 -12.99
CA VAL A 57 1.07 -2.85 -13.09
C VAL A 57 2.08 -2.02 -13.87
N ALA A 58 3.37 -2.15 -13.56
CA ALA A 58 4.42 -1.42 -14.29
C ALA A 58 4.45 -1.82 -15.78
N THR A 59 4.34 -3.12 -16.07
CA THR A 59 4.37 -3.64 -17.45
C THR A 59 3.18 -3.15 -18.27
N GLU A 60 1.96 -3.35 -17.77
CA GLU A 60 0.73 -3.00 -18.48
C GLU A 60 0.59 -1.48 -18.65
N SER A 61 1.12 -0.70 -17.71
CA SER A 61 1.08 0.77 -17.75
C SER A 61 2.09 1.39 -18.72
N THR A 62 3.20 0.69 -19.03
CA THR A 62 4.32 1.24 -19.83
C THR A 62 3.88 1.68 -21.23
N SER A 63 2.95 0.94 -21.83
CA SER A 63 2.52 1.16 -23.21
C SER A 63 1.34 2.15 -23.34
N ILE A 64 0.76 2.58 -22.22
CA ILE A 64 -0.45 3.42 -22.22
C ILE A 64 -0.20 4.81 -22.81
N PRO A 65 0.87 5.55 -22.44
CA PRO A 65 1.08 6.90 -22.96
C PRO A 65 1.25 6.95 -24.49
N SER A 66 1.82 5.91 -25.11
CA SER A 66 2.00 5.87 -26.58
C SER A 66 0.72 5.52 -27.33
N GLN A 67 -0.24 4.86 -26.68
CA GLN A 67 -1.47 4.37 -27.31
C GLN A 67 -2.69 5.26 -27.06
N TYR A 68 -2.77 5.89 -25.88
CA TYR A 68 -3.98 6.61 -25.46
C TYR A 68 -3.71 8.10 -25.23
N ALA A 69 -4.47 8.94 -25.95
CA ALA A 69 -4.59 10.36 -25.64
C ALA A 69 -5.40 10.54 -24.35
N TRP A 70 -5.18 11.66 -23.65
CA TRP A 70 -5.90 11.97 -22.41
C TRP A 70 -7.43 12.02 -22.59
N THR A 71 -7.89 12.51 -23.74
CA THR A 71 -9.32 12.51 -24.10
C THR A 71 -9.93 11.10 -24.17
N ALA A 72 -9.10 10.06 -24.27
CA ALA A 72 -9.49 8.64 -24.25
C ALA A 72 -9.08 7.95 -22.92
N ASN A 73 -8.97 8.69 -21.81
CA ASN A 73 -8.53 8.16 -20.52
C ASN A 73 -9.38 6.96 -20.03
N GLU A 74 -10.70 6.98 -20.20
CA GLU A 74 -11.54 5.84 -19.80
C GLU A 74 -11.21 4.55 -20.58
N SER A 75 -10.86 4.70 -21.86
CA SER A 75 -10.37 3.60 -22.69
C SER A 75 -8.99 3.12 -22.24
N ALA A 76 -8.11 4.03 -21.84
CA ALA A 76 -6.80 3.69 -21.28
C ALA A 76 -6.94 2.88 -19.97
N VAL A 77 -7.80 3.31 -19.05
CA VAL A 77 -8.11 2.58 -17.81
C VAL A 77 -8.69 1.20 -18.12
N THR A 78 -9.57 1.10 -19.10
CA THR A 78 -10.11 -0.19 -19.55
C THR A 78 -9.03 -1.10 -20.12
N ALA A 79 -8.07 -0.56 -20.87
CA ALA A 79 -6.94 -1.31 -21.42
C ALA A 79 -6.03 -1.85 -20.32
N VAL A 80 -5.67 -1.02 -19.33
CA VAL A 80 -4.89 -1.44 -18.16
C VAL A 80 -5.59 -2.57 -17.42
N ARG A 81 -6.88 -2.41 -17.11
CA ARG A 81 -7.66 -3.43 -16.39
C ARG A 81 -7.75 -4.74 -17.18
N THR A 82 -7.94 -4.65 -18.49
CA THR A 82 -7.98 -5.82 -19.39
C THR A 82 -6.62 -6.52 -19.45
N GLY A 83 -5.52 -5.77 -19.54
CA GLY A 83 -4.16 -6.31 -19.55
C GLY A 83 -3.78 -6.99 -18.23
N LEU A 84 -4.24 -6.43 -17.10
CA LEU A 84 -3.99 -7.00 -15.78
C LEU A 84 -4.81 -8.26 -15.50
N GLY A 85 -6.02 -8.39 -16.04
CA GLY A 85 -6.94 -9.51 -15.78
C GLY A 85 -6.27 -10.89 -15.79
N PRO A 86 -5.59 -11.30 -16.87
CA PRO A 86 -4.91 -12.61 -16.93
C PRO A 86 -3.81 -12.81 -15.88
N ARG A 87 -3.22 -11.75 -15.33
CA ARG A 87 -2.24 -11.84 -14.23
C ARG A 87 -2.96 -11.99 -12.89
N LEU A 88 -4.06 -11.27 -12.68
CA LEU A 88 -4.90 -11.41 -11.50
C LEU A 88 -5.47 -12.84 -11.41
N ASP A 89 -6.11 -13.33 -12.48
CA ASP A 89 -6.72 -14.67 -12.51
C ASP A 89 -5.69 -15.78 -12.19
N ARG A 90 -4.46 -15.64 -12.71
CA ARG A 90 -3.36 -16.56 -12.40
C ARG A 90 -2.94 -16.51 -10.94
N LEU A 91 -2.86 -15.32 -10.34
CA LEU A 91 -2.52 -15.21 -8.92
C LEU A 91 -3.60 -15.87 -8.05
N GLN A 92 -4.87 -15.62 -8.34
CA GLN A 92 -6.00 -16.20 -7.61
C GLN A 92 -6.02 -17.73 -7.66
N THR A 93 -5.52 -18.32 -8.75
CA THR A 93 -5.47 -19.78 -8.94
C THR A 93 -4.13 -20.42 -8.54
N SER A 94 -3.08 -19.63 -8.33
CA SER A 94 -1.70 -20.13 -8.23
C SER A 94 -1.39 -21.02 -7.02
N ARG A 95 -2.10 -20.85 -5.90
CA ARG A 95 -1.80 -21.52 -4.62
C ARG A 95 -3.01 -22.23 -4.02
N ILE A 96 -4.03 -22.51 -4.84
CA ILE A 96 -5.23 -23.23 -4.38
C ILE A 96 -4.85 -24.62 -3.85
N GLU A 97 -3.89 -25.30 -4.49
CA GLU A 97 -3.39 -26.61 -4.06
C GLU A 97 -2.66 -26.55 -2.70
N ASP A 98 -2.10 -25.40 -2.35
CA ASP A 98 -1.44 -25.13 -1.06
C ASP A 98 -2.43 -24.65 0.02
N GLY A 99 -3.74 -24.65 -0.27
CA GLY A 99 -4.78 -24.17 0.65
C GLY A 99 -4.83 -22.65 0.82
N VAL A 100 -4.21 -21.90 -0.11
CA VAL A 100 -4.19 -20.43 -0.10
C VAL A 100 -4.99 -19.90 -1.29
N HIS A 101 -6.03 -19.12 -1.01
CA HIS A 101 -6.81 -18.45 -2.04
C HIS A 101 -6.60 -16.94 -1.96
N TYR A 102 -6.28 -16.31 -3.09
CA TYR A 102 -6.26 -14.85 -3.21
C TYR A 102 -7.53 -14.37 -3.90
N ASN A 103 -8.18 -13.38 -3.32
CA ASN A 103 -9.18 -12.58 -3.99
C ASN A 103 -8.63 -11.16 -4.18
N ILE A 104 -8.46 -10.75 -5.44
CA ILE A 104 -7.85 -9.46 -5.78
C ILE A 104 -8.90 -8.63 -6.49
N THR A 105 -9.30 -7.52 -5.87
CA THR A 105 -10.31 -6.61 -6.40
C THR A 105 -9.72 -5.20 -6.52
N TYR A 106 -10.23 -4.41 -7.45
CA TYR A 106 -9.79 -3.02 -7.58
C TYR A 106 -10.48 -2.15 -6.54
N ASN A 107 -9.73 -1.27 -5.88
CA ASN A 107 -10.26 -0.35 -4.87
C ASN A 107 -10.31 1.09 -5.40
N GLY A 108 -11.52 1.55 -5.76
CA GLY A 108 -11.73 2.91 -6.25
C GLY A 108 -11.55 4.00 -5.18
N THR A 109 -11.86 3.68 -3.93
CA THR A 109 -11.72 4.62 -2.80
C THR A 109 -10.26 4.87 -2.47
N ALA A 110 -9.44 3.83 -2.41
CA ALA A 110 -8.00 3.95 -2.20
C ALA A 110 -7.31 4.70 -3.37
N ALA A 111 -7.74 4.45 -4.61
CA ALA A 111 -7.25 5.21 -5.77
C ALA A 111 -7.61 6.69 -5.69
N GLN A 112 -8.83 7.00 -5.25
CA GLN A 112 -9.26 8.38 -5.04
C GLN A 112 -8.48 9.07 -3.93
N GLN A 113 -8.28 8.40 -2.78
CA GLN A 113 -7.47 8.93 -1.67
C GLN A 113 -6.03 9.19 -2.11
N TRP A 114 -5.40 8.20 -2.75
CA TRP A 114 -4.04 8.36 -3.28
C TRP A 114 -3.95 9.53 -4.26
N LYS A 115 -4.93 9.69 -5.16
CA LYS A 115 -5.00 10.83 -6.08
C LYS A 115 -5.06 12.16 -5.32
N ASP A 116 -5.93 12.26 -4.33
CA ASP A 116 -6.13 13.50 -3.59
C ASP A 116 -4.89 13.90 -2.77
N GLU A 117 -4.11 12.92 -2.32
CA GLU A 117 -2.84 13.13 -1.60
C GLU A 117 -1.65 13.43 -2.52
N ASN A 118 -1.59 12.81 -3.70
CA ASN A 118 -0.39 12.80 -4.54
C ASN A 118 -0.50 13.68 -5.79
N CYS A 119 -1.70 14.16 -6.15
CA CYS A 119 -1.90 15.01 -7.33
C CYS A 119 -2.15 16.48 -6.94
N PRO A 120 -1.18 17.39 -7.19
CA PRO A 120 -1.37 18.82 -6.98
C PRO A 120 -2.52 19.38 -7.82
N SER A 121 -3.32 20.26 -7.22
CA SER A 121 -4.41 20.98 -7.88
C SER A 121 -4.05 22.45 -8.13
N GLY A 122 -4.87 23.13 -8.95
CA GLY A 122 -4.71 24.56 -9.24
C GLY A 122 -3.75 24.90 -10.37
N PRO A 123 -3.56 26.20 -10.68
CA PRO A 123 -2.88 26.68 -11.88
C PRO A 123 -1.35 26.48 -11.88
N ALA A 124 -0.74 26.21 -10.73
CA ALA A 124 0.71 26.02 -10.59
C ALA A 124 1.17 24.56 -10.73
N ARG A 125 0.26 23.65 -11.10
CA ARG A 125 0.59 22.23 -11.31
C ARG A 125 1.53 22.05 -12.51
N GLN A 126 2.48 21.12 -12.37
CA GLN A 126 3.46 20.82 -13.42
C GLN A 126 2.90 19.93 -14.54
N PHE A 127 1.86 19.16 -14.24
CA PHE A 127 1.18 18.25 -15.15
C PHE A 127 -0.29 18.61 -15.28
N GLY A 128 -0.98 18.03 -16.25
CA GLY A 128 -2.40 18.26 -16.46
C GLY A 128 -3.28 17.61 -15.38
N ASP A 129 -4.55 17.43 -15.70
CA ASP A 129 -5.52 16.88 -14.75
C ASP A 129 -5.14 15.47 -14.31
N CYS A 130 -5.51 15.15 -13.07
CA CYS A 130 -5.32 13.85 -12.47
C CYS A 130 -6.69 13.28 -12.10
N THR A 131 -6.93 12.02 -12.43
CA THR A 131 -8.22 11.35 -12.24
C THR A 131 -8.05 9.95 -11.69
N ALA A 132 -9.01 9.50 -10.89
CA ALA A 132 -9.10 8.15 -10.40
C ALA A 132 -10.39 7.55 -10.98
N ASP A 133 -10.24 6.46 -11.72
CA ASP A 133 -11.34 5.76 -12.36
C ASP A 133 -11.17 4.25 -12.13
N ARG A 134 -12.18 3.61 -11.55
CA ARG A 134 -12.23 2.15 -11.32
C ARG A 134 -10.94 1.60 -10.69
N GLY A 135 -10.37 2.29 -9.70
CA GLY A 135 -9.14 1.86 -9.01
C GLY A 135 -7.83 2.13 -9.74
N VAL A 136 -7.86 2.87 -10.86
CA VAL A 136 -6.66 3.29 -11.61
C VAL A 136 -6.55 4.81 -11.55
N VAL A 137 -5.36 5.31 -11.21
CA VAL A 137 -5.06 6.75 -11.20
C VAL A 137 -4.29 7.11 -12.46
N GLY A 138 -4.88 7.98 -13.27
CA GLY A 138 -4.31 8.52 -14.50
C GLY A 138 -4.01 10.01 -14.38
N GLN A 139 -3.02 10.49 -15.13
CA GLN A 139 -2.67 11.90 -15.23
C GLN A 139 -2.41 12.29 -16.69
N ASP A 140 -2.90 13.46 -17.08
CA ASP A 140 -2.56 14.09 -18.34
C ASP A 140 -1.12 14.60 -18.31
N ARG A 141 -0.28 14.06 -19.19
CA ARG A 141 1.02 14.66 -19.49
C ARG A 141 1.12 14.88 -20.99
N VAL A 142 1.10 16.14 -21.39
CA VAL A 142 1.25 16.56 -22.81
C VAL A 142 0.14 15.93 -23.70
N GLY A 143 -1.09 15.87 -23.19
CA GLY A 143 -2.24 15.32 -23.90
C GLY A 143 -2.28 13.79 -23.95
N ARG A 144 -1.46 13.11 -23.16
CA ARG A 144 -1.33 11.64 -23.12
C ARG A 144 -1.69 11.12 -21.74
N THR A 145 -2.30 9.93 -21.72
CA THR A 145 -2.65 9.28 -20.45
C THR A 145 -1.43 8.59 -19.86
N HIS A 146 -1.02 9.02 -18.67
CA HIS A 146 -0.02 8.33 -17.86
C HIS A 146 -0.67 7.70 -16.65
N VAL A 147 -0.52 6.40 -16.48
CA VAL A 147 -0.95 5.71 -15.26
C VAL A 147 0.08 5.98 -14.17
N LEU A 148 -0.37 6.47 -13.03
CA LEU A 148 0.48 6.75 -11.87
C LEU A 148 0.42 5.63 -10.85
N ALA A 149 -0.79 5.14 -10.56
CA ALA A 149 -1.02 4.11 -9.57
C ALA A 149 -2.24 3.25 -9.91
N VAL A 150 -2.25 2.03 -9.37
CA VAL A 150 -3.42 1.14 -9.36
C VAL A 150 -3.62 0.61 -7.95
N SER A 151 -4.85 0.69 -7.46
CA SER A 151 -5.20 0.31 -6.10
C SER A 151 -6.03 -0.97 -6.08
N PHE A 152 -5.69 -1.87 -5.15
CA PHE A 152 -6.34 -3.15 -4.97
C PHE A 152 -6.68 -3.41 -3.51
N ASP A 153 -7.72 -4.19 -3.28
CA ASP A 153 -7.86 -4.98 -2.06
C ASP A 153 -7.44 -6.41 -2.36
N VAL A 154 -6.52 -6.93 -1.57
CA VAL A 154 -6.02 -8.29 -1.64
C VAL A 154 -6.48 -9.02 -0.40
N THR A 155 -7.44 -9.92 -0.58
CA THR A 155 -7.91 -10.82 0.47
C THR A 155 -7.22 -12.16 0.32
N THR A 156 -6.47 -12.56 1.33
CA THR A 156 -5.82 -13.88 1.43
C THR A 156 -6.63 -14.74 2.39
N THR A 157 -7.17 -15.84 1.88
CA THR A 157 -7.90 -16.84 2.67
C THR A 157 -7.02 -18.08 2.83
N THR A 158 -6.83 -18.51 4.08
CA THR A 158 -6.10 -19.72 4.46
C THR A 158 -6.94 -20.55 5.43
N GLU A 159 -6.51 -21.76 5.77
CA GLU A 159 -7.15 -22.57 6.82
C GLU A 159 -7.22 -21.86 8.19
N ARG A 160 -6.30 -20.92 8.45
CA ARG A 160 -6.22 -20.18 9.71
C ARG A 160 -7.16 -18.96 9.76
N GLY A 161 -7.69 -18.54 8.63
CA GLY A 161 -8.57 -17.38 8.53
C GLY A 161 -8.34 -16.55 7.27
N GLU A 162 -9.01 -15.41 7.24
CA GLU A 162 -9.00 -14.44 6.15
C GLU A 162 -8.29 -13.15 6.58
N THR A 163 -7.48 -12.59 5.70
CA THR A 163 -6.82 -11.29 5.90
C THR A 163 -6.99 -10.45 4.65
N THR A 164 -7.42 -9.20 4.80
CA THR A 164 -7.55 -8.25 3.69
C THR A 164 -6.56 -7.11 3.86
N VAL A 165 -5.83 -6.79 2.81
CA VAL A 165 -4.88 -5.68 2.75
C VAL A 165 -5.22 -4.81 1.53
N THR A 166 -5.37 -3.51 1.76
CA THR A 166 -5.45 -2.53 0.67
C THR A 166 -4.04 -2.14 0.27
N VAL A 167 -3.75 -2.15 -1.04
CA VAL A 167 -2.44 -1.78 -1.57
C VAL A 167 -2.58 -0.78 -2.71
N VAL A 168 -1.66 0.17 -2.77
CA VAL A 168 -1.52 1.07 -3.91
C VAL A 168 -0.16 0.83 -4.56
N LEU A 169 -0.20 0.42 -5.83
CA LEU A 169 0.98 0.06 -6.61
C LEU A 169 1.26 1.18 -7.60
N GLU A 170 2.36 1.89 -7.42
CA GLU A 170 2.78 2.93 -8.35
C GLU A 170 3.53 2.36 -9.54
N THR A 171 3.36 2.98 -10.71
CA THR A 171 4.11 2.62 -11.93
C THR A 171 5.59 2.94 -11.82
N SER A 172 5.98 3.78 -10.86
CA SER A 172 7.36 4.09 -10.49
C SER A 172 8.09 2.94 -9.77
N GLY A 173 7.36 1.91 -9.34
CA GLY A 173 7.88 0.80 -8.54
C GLY A 173 7.90 1.07 -7.03
N LYS A 174 7.33 2.19 -6.57
CA LYS A 174 7.04 2.41 -5.14
C LYS A 174 5.67 1.82 -4.81
N SER A 175 5.55 1.19 -3.64
CA SER A 175 4.26 0.79 -3.08
C SER A 175 4.09 1.47 -1.73
N SER A 176 2.93 2.11 -1.53
CA SER A 176 2.46 2.51 -0.22
C SER A 176 1.47 1.45 0.28
N ARG A 177 1.75 0.91 1.47
CA ARG A 177 0.87 0.03 2.23
C ARG A 177 0.19 0.85 3.31
#